data_AF-A0A7J8KHS1-F1
#
_entry.id   AF-A0A7J8KHS1-F1
#
_cell.length_a   1.000
_cell.length_b   1.000
_cell.length_c   1.000
_cell.angle_alpha   90.00
_cell.angle_beta   90.00
_cell.angle_gamma   90.00
#
_symmetry.space_group_name_H-M   'P 1'
#
loop_
_entity.id
_entity.type
_entity.pdbx_description
1 polymer ?
#
loop_
_entity_poly.entity_id
_entity_poly.type
_entity_poly.pdbx_seq_one_letter_code
_entity_poly.pdbx_strand_id
1 'polypeptide(L)'
;METYERLREKHGEEFFPTSNSLLHGTHVPSSQEIDRMVTDLEKQIEKRDKYSRRRPYNDDADIDYINERNAKFNKKAERFYGKYTAEIKQNLERGTAV
;
A
#
# COMPACT_ATOMS: atom_id res chain seq x y z
N MET A 1 -16.36 -21.88 -14.90
CA MET A 1 -16.72 -23.14 -14.21
C MET A 1 -16.29 -24.36 -15.00
N GLU A 2 -16.36 -24.33 -16.33
CA GLU A 2 -15.92 -25.45 -17.20
C GLU A 2 -14.49 -25.96 -16.93
N THR A 3 -13.49 -25.08 -16.78
CA THR A 3 -12.10 -25.51 -16.50
C THR A 3 -11.97 -26.22 -15.15
N TYR A 4 -12.73 -25.80 -14.16
CA TYR A 4 -12.80 -26.39 -12.83
C TYR A 4 -13.47 -27.76 -12.88
N GLU A 5 -14.60 -27.90 -13.57
CA GLU A 5 -15.32 -29.17 -13.73
C GLU A 5 -14.45 -30.20 -14.46
N ARG A 6 -13.77 -29.79 -15.55
CA ARG A 6 -12.83 -30.65 -16.27
C ARG A 6 -11.67 -31.13 -15.39
N LEU A 7 -11.10 -30.26 -14.56
CA LEU A 7 -10.03 -30.65 -13.63
C LEU A 7 -10.56 -31.56 -12.53
N ARG A 8 -11.77 -31.31 -12.03
CA ARG A 8 -12.43 -32.14 -11.03
C ARG A 8 -12.68 -33.56 -11.54
N GLU A 9 -13.21 -33.71 -12.76
CA GLU A 9 -13.39 -35.02 -13.38
C GLU A 9 -12.05 -35.74 -13.60
N LYS A 10 -11.01 -35.01 -14.00
CA LYS A 10 -9.67 -35.57 -14.24
C LYS A 10 -9.02 -36.11 -12.95
N HIS A 11 -9.14 -35.38 -11.84
CA HIS A 11 -8.49 -35.73 -10.57
C HIS A 11 -9.38 -36.58 -9.64
N GLY A 12 -10.69 -36.67 -9.90
CA GLY A 12 -11.60 -37.52 -9.14
C GLY A 12 -11.60 -37.22 -7.64
N GLU A 13 -11.45 -38.26 -6.82
CA GLU A 13 -11.37 -38.15 -5.36
C GLU A 13 -10.13 -37.35 -4.89
N GLU A 14 -9.03 -37.37 -5.66
CA GLU A 14 -7.82 -36.61 -5.35
C GLU A 14 -8.04 -35.09 -5.47
N PHE A 15 -9.12 -34.65 -6.15
CA PHE A 15 -9.45 -33.24 -6.30
C PHE A 15 -9.74 -32.53 -4.97
N PHE A 16 -10.11 -33.29 -3.92
CA PHE A 16 -10.31 -32.78 -2.56
C PHE A 16 -9.20 -33.29 -1.63
N PRO A 17 -7.98 -32.71 -1.73
CA PRO A 17 -6.83 -33.22 -1.00
C PRO A 17 -6.93 -33.00 0.52
N THR A 18 -6.29 -33.90 1.27
CA THR A 18 -5.95 -33.69 2.68
C THR A 18 -4.51 -33.18 2.81
N SER A 19 -4.05 -32.87 4.02
CA SER A 19 -2.66 -32.41 4.26
C SER A 19 -1.59 -33.40 3.78
N ASN A 20 -1.93 -34.68 3.64
CA ASN A 20 -1.01 -35.77 3.27
C ASN A 20 -1.18 -36.23 1.81
N SER A 21 -1.94 -35.50 0.99
CA SER A 21 -2.17 -35.85 -0.43
C SER A 21 -0.97 -35.51 -1.31
N LEU A 22 -0.77 -36.29 -2.37
CA LEU A 22 0.44 -36.24 -3.22
C LEU A 22 0.35 -35.27 -4.42
N LEU A 23 -0.75 -34.53 -4.60
CA LEU A 23 -0.88 -33.60 -5.73
C LEU A 23 0.11 -32.43 -5.68
N HIS A 24 0.62 -32.08 -4.50
CA HIS A 24 1.54 -30.97 -4.35
C HIS A 24 2.84 -31.20 -5.14
N GLY A 25 3.26 -30.20 -5.92
CA GLY A 25 4.50 -30.24 -6.71
C GLY A 25 4.37 -30.81 -8.13
N THR A 26 3.21 -31.33 -8.52
CA THR A 26 2.97 -31.88 -9.87
C THR A 26 2.21 -30.93 -10.80
N HIS A 27 1.64 -29.85 -10.26
CA HIS A 27 0.84 -28.91 -11.04
C HIS A 27 1.72 -27.98 -11.89
N VAL A 28 1.47 -28.01 -13.20
CA VAL A 28 2.04 -27.05 -14.17
C VAL A 28 0.87 -26.30 -14.79
N PRO A 29 0.65 -25.02 -14.44
CA PRO A 29 -0.44 -24.24 -15.01
C PRO A 29 -0.17 -23.91 -16.49
N SER A 30 -1.24 -23.64 -17.22
CA SER A 30 -1.14 -23.13 -18.59
C SER A 30 -0.65 -21.68 -18.61
N SER A 31 -0.08 -21.25 -19.74
CA SER A 31 0.37 -19.86 -19.92
C SER A 31 -0.76 -18.85 -19.68
N GLN A 32 -1.98 -19.16 -20.13
CA GLN A 32 -3.14 -18.28 -19.95
C GLN A 32 -3.52 -18.08 -18.47
N GLU A 33 -3.32 -19.09 -17.62
CA GLU A 33 -3.58 -18.99 -16.18
C GLU A 33 -2.51 -18.12 -15.50
N ILE A 34 -1.25 -18.25 -15.94
CA ILE A 34 -0.15 -17.40 -15.49
C ILE A 34 -0.40 -15.94 -15.87
N ASP A 35 -0.78 -15.66 -17.12
CA ASP A 35 -1.01 -14.29 -17.60
C ASP A 35 -2.13 -13.59 -16.81
N ARG A 36 -3.19 -14.32 -16.46
CA ARG A 36 -4.29 -13.81 -15.61
C ARG A 36 -3.80 -13.47 -14.21
N MET A 37 -2.98 -14.33 -13.61
CA MET A 37 -2.37 -14.07 -12.30
C MET A 37 -1.47 -12.84 -12.36
N VAL A 38 -0.61 -12.72 -13.37
CA VAL A 38 0.27 -11.55 -13.55
C VAL A 38 -0.55 -10.27 -13.67
N THR A 39 -1.60 -10.27 -14.50
CA THR A 39 -2.48 -9.12 -14.67
C THR A 39 -3.14 -8.68 -13.35
N ASP A 40 -3.54 -9.63 -12.51
CA ASP A 40 -4.14 -9.32 -11.20
C ASP A 40 -3.10 -8.74 -10.23
N LEU A 41 -1.88 -9.30 -10.21
CA LEU A 41 -0.78 -8.77 -9.41
C LEU A 41 -0.41 -7.35 -9.82
N GLU A 42 -0.37 -7.05 -11.11
CA GLU A 42 -0.12 -5.69 -11.62
C GLU A 42 -1.18 -4.70 -11.13
N LYS A 43 -2.46 -5.08 -11.18
CA LYS A 43 -3.56 -4.26 -10.63
C LYS A 43 -3.43 -4.06 -9.12
N GLN A 44 -3.03 -5.09 -8.39
CA GLN A 44 -2.81 -5.00 -6.94
C GLN A 44 -1.63 -4.07 -6.62
N ILE A 45 -0.55 -4.15 -7.39
CA ILE A 45 0.60 -3.25 -7.29
C ILE A 45 0.17 -1.81 -7.55
N GLU A 46 -0.58 -1.56 -8.63
CA GLU A 46 -1.08 -0.22 -8.96
C GLU A 46 -1.97 0.35 -7.84
N LYS A 47 -2.83 -0.48 -7.25
CA LYS A 47 -3.67 -0.08 -6.10
C LYS A 47 -2.83 0.24 -4.87
N ARG A 48 -1.79 -0.56 -4.58
CA ARG A 48 -0.88 -0.36 -3.44
C ARG A 48 -0.10 0.93 -3.59
N ASP A 49 0.43 1.21 -4.77
CA ASP A 49 1.27 2.38 -5.01
C ASP A 49 0.48 3.70 -4.84
N LYS A 50 -0.83 3.67 -5.08
CA LYS A 50 -1.77 4.79 -4.85
C LYS A 50 -2.24 4.94 -3.40
N TYR A 51 -1.81 4.08 -2.47
CA TYR A 51 -2.27 4.11 -1.07
C TYR A 51 -1.89 5.42 -0.36
N SER A 52 -0.64 5.87 -0.53
CA SER A 52 -0.17 7.15 0.02
C SER A 52 -0.35 8.26 -1.02
N ARG A 53 -1.47 8.98 -0.94
CA ARG A 53 -1.77 10.08 -1.88
C ARG A 53 -0.92 11.31 -1.58
N ARG A 54 -0.31 11.89 -2.61
CA ARG A 54 0.41 13.17 -2.51
C ARG A 54 -0.58 14.29 -2.17
N ARG A 55 -0.28 15.06 -1.12
CA ARG A 55 -1.03 16.28 -0.79
C ARG A 55 -0.57 17.42 -1.72
N PRO A 56 -1.49 18.31 -2.17
CA PRO A 56 -1.11 19.46 -2.97
C PRO A 56 -0.08 20.31 -2.23
N TYR A 57 0.88 20.85 -2.99
CA TYR A 57 1.83 21.82 -2.49
C TYR A 57 1.19 23.20 -2.57
N ASN A 58 1.30 23.98 -1.49
CA ASN A 58 0.90 25.38 -1.47
C ASN A 58 2.18 26.21 -1.42
N ASP A 59 2.45 26.99 -2.47
CA ASP A 59 3.58 27.90 -2.57
C ASP A 59 3.41 29.18 -1.76
N ASP A 60 2.17 29.54 -1.41
CA ASP A 60 1.85 30.66 -0.51
C ASP A 60 2.04 30.31 0.98
N ALA A 61 2.40 29.08 1.32
CA ALA A 61 2.61 28.68 2.71
C ALA A 61 4.00 29.10 3.21
N ASP A 62 4.08 29.58 4.46
CA ASP A 62 5.35 29.89 5.09
C ASP A 62 6.26 28.65 5.16
N ILE A 63 7.46 28.78 4.59
CA ILE A 63 8.42 27.69 4.46
C ILE A 63 9.36 27.70 5.67
N ASP A 64 9.24 26.68 6.52
CA ASP A 64 10.07 26.47 7.71
C ASP A 64 11.25 25.51 7.47
N TYR A 65 11.58 25.21 6.20
CA TYR A 65 12.56 24.20 5.82
C TYR A 65 13.49 24.66 4.70
N ILE A 66 14.73 24.16 4.71
CA ILE A 66 15.74 24.42 3.67
C ILE A 66 15.77 23.37 2.55
N ASN A 67 15.23 22.16 2.79
CA ASN A 67 15.24 21.06 1.82
C ASN A 67 14.01 20.15 1.95
N GLU A 68 13.72 19.32 0.94
CA GLU A 68 12.52 18.47 0.93
C GLU A 68 12.49 17.40 2.05
N ARG A 69 13.66 16.89 2.46
CA ARG A 69 13.74 15.91 3.55
C ARG A 69 13.38 16.56 4.89
N ASN A 70 13.85 17.79 5.09
CA ASN A 70 13.53 18.64 6.23
C ASN A 70 12.02 18.98 6.22
N ALA A 71 11.43 19.34 5.08
CA ALA A 71 9.97 19.55 4.96
C ALA A 71 9.15 18.33 5.43
N LYS A 72 9.56 17.12 5.06
CA LYS A 72 8.91 15.88 5.51
C LYS A 72 9.10 15.64 7.01
N PHE A 73 10.26 16.02 7.56
CA PHE A 73 10.55 15.93 8.98
C PHE A 73 9.72 16.95 9.78
N ASN A 74 9.65 18.22 9.37
CA ASN A 74 8.81 19.24 9.99
C ASN A 74 7.34 18.83 9.96
N LYS A 75 6.83 18.30 8.83
CA LYS A 75 5.47 17.70 8.75
C LYS A 75 5.28 16.51 9.69
N LYS A 76 6.34 15.75 10.00
CA LYS A 76 6.28 14.69 11.02
C LYS A 76 6.22 15.31 12.41
N ALA A 77 7.10 16.26 12.72
CA ALA A 77 7.11 16.97 13.99
C ALA A 77 5.76 17.63 14.27
N GLU A 78 5.16 18.32 13.29
CA GLU A 78 3.84 18.93 13.44
C GLU A 78 2.74 17.91 13.77
N ARG A 79 2.76 16.72 13.16
CA ARG A 79 1.78 15.66 13.46
C ARG A 79 1.86 15.14 14.90
N PHE A 80 3.05 15.11 15.48
CA PHE A 80 3.26 14.59 16.85
C PHE A 80 3.18 15.70 17.90
N TYR A 81 3.83 16.83 17.64
CA TYR A 81 4.05 17.90 18.60
C TYR A 81 3.13 19.10 18.41
N GLY A 82 2.53 19.29 17.23
CA GLY A 82 1.70 20.46 16.93
C GLY A 82 0.53 20.66 17.90
N LYS A 83 -0.04 19.57 18.42
CA LYS A 83 -1.07 19.62 19.48
C LYS A 83 -0.56 20.26 20.78
N TYR A 84 0.71 20.06 21.11
CA TYR A 84 1.34 20.52 22.35
C TYR A 84 2.05 21.86 22.18
N THR A 85 2.51 22.18 20.97
CA THR A 85 3.27 23.41 20.67
C THR A 85 2.42 24.51 20.03
N ALA A 86 1.08 24.37 20.06
CA ALA A 86 0.17 25.34 19.47
C ALA A 86 0.32 26.74 20.09
N GLU A 87 0.46 26.83 21.41
CA GLU A 87 0.66 28.09 22.13
C GLU A 87 1.99 28.76 21.77
N ILE A 88 3.07 27.98 21.74
CA ILE A 88 4.41 28.46 21.35
C ILE A 88 4.36 29.02 19.92
N LYS A 89 3.69 28.32 18.99
CA LYS A 89 3.52 28.80 17.61
C LYS A 89 2.79 30.14 17.57
N GLN A 90 1.68 30.28 18.30
CA GLN A 90 0.95 31.55 18.35
C GLN A 90 1.78 32.69 18.98
N ASN A 91 2.62 32.39 19.98
CA ASN A 91 3.49 33.39 20.60
C ASN A 91 4.58 33.87 19.63
N LEU A 92 5.10 32.98 18.78
CA LEU A 92 6.03 33.36 17.71
C LEU A 92 5.36 34.27 16.67
N GLU A 93 4.13 33.93 16.23
CA GLU A 93 3.34 34.74 15.30
C GLU A 93 2.98 36.13 15.86
N ARG A 94 2.83 36.24 17.19
CA ARG A 94 2.54 37.51 17.89
C ARG A 94 3.80 38.33 18.23
N GLY A 95 4.99 37.79 17.99
CA GLY A 95 6.28 38.47 18.23
C GLY A 95 6.77 38.49 19.68
N THR A 96 5.96 38.07 20.66
CA THR A 96 6.33 37.98 22.09
C THR A 96 5.48 36.91 22.80
N ALA A 97 6.02 36.30 23.84
CA ALA A 97 5.22 35.47 24.75
C ALA A 97 4.28 36.35 25.59
N VAL A 98 3.02 35.93 25.72
CA VAL A 98 2.08 36.43 26.74
C VAL A 98 2.20 35.55 27.97
#